data_AF-K2D9Z5-F1
#
_entry.id   AF-K2D9Z5-F1
#
_cell.length_a   1.000
_cell.length_b   1.000
_cell.length_c   1.000
_cell.angle_alpha   90.00
_cell.angle_beta   90.00
_cell.angle_gamma   90.00
#
_symmetry.space_group_name_H-M   'P 1'
#
loop_
_entity.id
_entity.type
_entity.pdbx_description
1 polymer ?
#
loop_
_entity_poly.entity_id
_entity_poly.type
_entity_poly.pdbx_seq_one_letter_code
_entity_poly.pdbx_strand_id
1 'polypeptide(L)'
;MEPKGFNLGLGFMISPMTILLASLLPLSVNNRPKKISKSDILLIIFLLLSTLSFLIFPYENTLYGILSLAEIIALYYLLRINISEDNHICQIFISILMFQTGLGLIQNILGRPIGILAESINITNPEGYTASEDINLFRITGTFGHPNFYASFLLVLYPFLFFYKSNNKIIGVFKYLVPVAIVFTYSRVAWVIFALFIVYQLFEKYKGKGFCLFKIEKKKLFVI
;
A
#
# COMPACT_ATOMS: atom_id res chain seq x y z
N MET A 1 4.58 33.56 7.48
CA MET A 1 6.06 33.44 7.55
C MET A 1 6.33 32.23 8.40
N GLU A 2 6.75 31.13 7.79
CA GLU A 2 7.00 29.88 8.52
C GLU A 2 8.15 30.07 9.53
N PRO A 3 8.08 29.47 10.73
CA PRO A 3 9.09 29.63 11.76
C PRO A 3 10.43 29.07 11.29
N LYS A 4 11.53 29.77 11.59
CA LYS A 4 12.92 29.46 11.18
C LYS A 4 13.44 28.06 11.57
N GLY A 5 12.73 27.31 12.40
CA GLY A 5 13.01 25.90 12.73
C GLY A 5 12.31 24.86 11.83
N PHE A 6 11.40 25.31 10.95
CA PHE A 6 10.68 24.50 9.96
C PHE A 6 11.32 24.58 8.57
N ASN A 7 12.63 24.84 8.52
CA ASN A 7 13.37 24.44 7.34
C ASN A 7 13.45 22.91 7.40
N LEU A 8 12.49 22.22 6.77
CA LEU A 8 12.60 20.78 6.42
C LEU A 8 13.69 20.60 5.35
N GLY A 9 14.81 21.29 5.55
CA GLY A 9 16.00 21.17 4.77
C GLY A 9 16.45 19.72 4.82
N LEU A 10 16.54 19.15 3.63
CA LEU A 10 17.56 18.19 3.24
C LEU A 10 17.42 16.80 3.88
N GLY A 11 16.96 15.87 3.06
CA GLY A 11 17.38 14.47 3.18
C GLY A 11 16.27 13.50 2.85
N PHE A 12 16.28 12.97 1.62
CA PHE A 12 15.61 11.70 1.26
C PHE A 12 14.30 11.44 2.01
N MET A 13 13.30 12.31 1.84
CA MET A 13 11.96 11.88 2.19
C MET A 13 11.54 10.87 1.15
N ILE A 14 11.64 9.60 1.54
CA ILE A 14 11.03 8.48 0.84
C ILE A 14 9.60 8.90 0.51
N SER A 15 9.37 9.27 -0.74
CA SER A 15 8.08 9.78 -1.17
C SER A 15 7.14 8.60 -1.35
N PRO A 16 5.81 8.83 -1.31
CA PRO A 16 4.86 7.79 -1.73
C PRO A 16 5.18 7.24 -3.13
N MET A 17 5.78 8.04 -4.02
CA MET A 17 6.23 7.59 -5.33
C MET A 17 7.47 6.68 -5.24
N THR A 18 8.46 7.01 -4.40
CA THR A 18 9.65 6.18 -4.18
C THR A 18 9.26 4.78 -3.70
N ILE A 19 8.31 4.68 -2.78
CA ILE A 19 7.87 3.38 -2.24
C ILE A 19 6.95 2.66 -3.22
N LEU A 20 6.08 3.38 -3.92
CA LEU A 20 5.27 2.79 -4.99
C LEU A 20 6.17 2.17 -6.07
N LEU A 21 7.22 2.88 -6.49
CA LEU A 21 8.24 2.39 -7.41
C LEU A 21 8.91 1.13 -6.85
N ALA A 22 9.39 1.16 -5.61
CA ALA A 22 9.99 -0.01 -4.96
C ALA A 22 9.02 -1.21 -4.86
N SER A 23 7.72 -0.98 -4.70
CA SER A 23 6.70 -2.03 -4.66
C SER A 23 6.32 -2.60 -6.04
N LEU A 24 6.33 -1.76 -7.08
CA LEU A 24 6.03 -2.16 -8.46
C LEU A 24 7.20 -2.88 -9.14
N LEU A 25 8.43 -2.52 -8.76
CA LEU A 25 9.66 -3.07 -9.34
C LEU A 25 9.72 -4.61 -9.29
N PRO A 26 9.53 -5.30 -8.13
CA PRO A 26 9.56 -6.77 -8.07
C PRO A 26 8.40 -7.42 -8.84
N LEU A 27 7.29 -6.72 -9.04
CA LEU A 27 6.15 -7.23 -9.82
C LEU A 27 6.38 -7.10 -11.34
N SER A 28 7.28 -6.20 -11.75
CA SER A 28 7.50 -5.87 -13.15
C SER A 28 8.70 -6.60 -13.78
N VAL A 29 9.49 -7.35 -13.00
CA VAL A 29 10.74 -8.00 -13.45
C VAL A 29 10.55 -8.93 -14.66
N ASN A 30 9.39 -9.58 -14.76
CA ASN A 30 9.11 -10.53 -15.84
C ASN A 30 8.34 -9.92 -17.02
N ASN A 31 7.93 -8.65 -16.91
CA ASN A 31 7.12 -7.99 -17.91
C ASN A 31 8.02 -7.12 -18.79
N ARG A 32 7.76 -7.11 -20.11
CA ARG A 32 8.48 -6.26 -21.05
C ARG A 32 7.52 -5.31 -21.75
N PRO A 33 7.94 -4.07 -22.04
CA PRO A 33 7.11 -3.16 -22.81
C PRO A 33 6.93 -3.73 -24.23
N LYS A 34 5.68 -3.76 -24.72
CA LYS A 34 5.35 -4.31 -26.06
C LYS A 34 5.99 -3.51 -27.21
N LYS A 35 6.16 -2.19 -27.06
CA LYS A 35 6.82 -1.32 -28.05
C LYS A 35 7.29 0.00 -27.40
N ILE A 36 8.45 0.52 -27.81
CA ILE A 36 8.92 1.86 -27.42
C ILE A 36 8.11 2.92 -28.18
N SER A 37 7.51 3.86 -27.47
CA SER A 37 6.80 5.01 -28.02
C SER A 37 7.71 6.23 -28.15
N LYS A 38 7.31 7.20 -28.98
CA LYS A 38 8.02 8.48 -29.08
C LYS A 38 8.09 9.21 -27.73
N SER A 39 7.04 9.09 -26.91
CA SER A 39 6.98 9.70 -25.58
C SER A 39 8.05 9.15 -24.62
N ASP A 40 8.38 7.87 -24.71
CA ASP A 40 9.43 7.23 -23.91
C ASP A 40 10.79 7.89 -24.17
N ILE A 41 11.11 8.03 -25.46
CA ILE A 41 12.37 8.63 -25.92
C ILE A 41 12.43 10.08 -25.47
N LEU A 42 11.33 10.84 -25.59
CA LEU A 42 11.26 12.22 -25.14
C LEU A 42 11.48 12.35 -23.63
N LEU A 43 10.93 11.45 -22.81
CA LEU A 43 11.14 11.48 -21.35
C LEU A 43 12.60 11.20 -20.98
N ILE A 44 13.26 10.25 -21.65
CA ILE A 44 14.68 9.97 -21.41
C ILE A 44 15.54 11.16 -21.85
N ILE A 45 15.28 11.74 -23.03
CA ILE A 45 15.97 12.94 -23.51
C ILE A 45 15.77 14.09 -22.52
N PHE A 46 14.55 14.28 -22.02
CA PHE A 46 14.24 15.30 -21.03
C PHE A 46 15.04 15.11 -19.74
N LEU A 47 15.10 13.88 -19.20
CA LEU A 47 15.92 13.57 -18.02
C LEU A 47 17.41 13.83 -18.26
N LEU A 48 17.93 13.48 -19.43
CA LEU A 48 19.33 13.73 -19.81
C LEU A 48 19.61 15.23 -19.89
N LEU A 49 18.72 16.02 -20.50
CA LEU A 49 18.84 17.48 -20.57
C LEU A 49 18.77 18.11 -19.18
N SER A 50 17.87 17.63 -18.32
CA SER A 50 17.80 18.07 -16.92
C SER A 50 19.06 17.69 -16.15
N THR A 51 19.68 16.55 -16.44
CA THR A 51 20.95 16.17 -15.81
C THR A 51 22.10 17.04 -16.31
N LEU A 52 22.10 17.41 -17.60
CA LEU A 52 23.09 18.33 -18.17
C LEU A 52 22.99 19.73 -17.55
N SER A 53 21.78 20.21 -17.25
CA SER A 53 21.60 21.52 -16.62
C SER A 53 22.23 21.59 -15.22
N PHE A 54 22.34 20.47 -14.50
CA PHE A 54 23.06 20.40 -13.23
C PHE A 54 24.56 20.67 -13.37
N LEU A 55 25.17 20.29 -14.50
CA LEU A 55 26.59 20.60 -14.76
C LEU A 55 26.84 22.10 -14.90
N ILE A 56 25.83 22.86 -15.32
CA ILE A 56 25.89 24.31 -15.49
C ILE A 56 25.46 25.03 -14.20
N PHE A 57 24.44 24.51 -13.52
CA PHE A 57 23.84 25.09 -12.32
C PHE A 57 23.79 24.06 -11.17
N PRO A 58 24.92 23.82 -10.48
CA PRO A 58 25.06 22.75 -9.48
C PRO A 58 24.46 23.16 -8.12
N TYR A 59 23.21 23.61 -8.11
CA TYR A 59 22.46 23.90 -6.90
C TYR A 59 21.81 22.62 -6.34
N GLU A 60 21.69 22.53 -5.02
CA GLU A 60 21.05 21.40 -4.34
C GLU A 60 19.62 21.17 -4.85
N ASN A 61 18.85 22.26 -5.05
CA ASN A 61 17.50 22.21 -5.58
C ASN A 61 17.42 21.59 -6.99
N THR A 62 18.44 21.81 -7.82
CA THR A 62 18.52 21.23 -9.17
C THR A 62 18.71 19.72 -9.08
N LEU A 63 19.58 19.25 -8.19
CA LEU A 63 19.79 17.82 -7.93
C LEU A 63 18.50 17.14 -7.45
N TYR A 64 17.77 17.78 -6.53
CA TYR A 64 16.49 17.26 -6.03
C TYR A 64 15.42 17.19 -7.12
N GLY A 65 15.35 18.20 -7.99
CA GLY A 65 14.47 18.18 -9.16
C GLY A 65 14.77 17.00 -10.08
N ILE A 66 16.05 16.69 -10.32
CA ILE A 66 16.47 15.57 -11.17
C ILE A 66 16.12 14.22 -10.54
N LEU A 67 16.34 14.05 -9.23
CA LEU A 67 15.98 12.82 -8.53
C LEU A 67 14.47 12.58 -8.53
N SER A 68 13.67 13.62 -8.25
CA SER A 68 12.20 13.54 -8.32
C SER A 68 11.71 13.23 -9.73
N LEU A 69 12.30 13.87 -10.75
CA LEU A 69 12.00 13.59 -12.15
C LEU A 69 12.36 12.15 -12.53
N ALA A 70 13.49 11.63 -12.05
CA ALA A 70 13.89 10.24 -12.27
C ALA A 70 12.89 9.25 -11.63
N GLU A 71 12.41 9.52 -10.41
CA GLU A 71 11.37 8.71 -9.76
C GLU A 71 10.07 8.69 -10.57
N ILE A 72 9.62 9.85 -11.06
CA ILE A 72 8.40 9.97 -11.87
C ILE A 72 8.55 9.22 -13.19
N ILE A 73 9.69 9.35 -13.86
CA ILE A 73 9.95 8.67 -15.15
C ILE A 73 10.05 7.16 -14.93
N ALA A 74 10.73 6.70 -13.89
CA ALA A 74 10.80 5.28 -13.56
C ALA A 74 9.41 4.71 -13.22
N LEU A 75 8.59 5.44 -12.46
CA LEU A 75 7.21 5.07 -12.20
C LEU A 75 6.38 5.02 -13.49
N TYR A 76 6.54 6.00 -14.39
CA TYR A 76 5.90 5.99 -15.70
C TYR A 76 6.23 4.71 -16.48
N TYR A 77 7.51 4.31 -16.53
CA TYR A 77 7.90 3.09 -17.24
C TYR A 77 7.34 1.83 -16.57
N LEU A 78 7.38 1.74 -15.25
CA LEU A 78 6.78 0.62 -14.51
C LEU A 78 5.27 0.55 -14.76
N LEU A 79 4.56 1.68 -14.69
CA LEU A 79 3.14 1.74 -15.00
C LEU A 79 2.87 1.36 -16.45
N ARG A 80 3.68 1.81 -17.40
CA ARG A 80 3.51 1.50 -18.82
C ARG A 80 3.77 0.04 -19.17
N ILE A 81 4.71 -0.61 -18.47
CA ILE A 81 4.95 -2.05 -18.58
C ILE A 81 3.72 -2.83 -18.09
N ASN A 82 3.02 -2.31 -17.08
CA ASN A 82 1.87 -2.98 -16.50
C ASN A 82 0.56 -2.60 -17.21
N ILE A 83 0.18 -1.34 -17.46
CA ILE A 83 -1.17 -0.89 -17.89
C ILE A 83 -1.68 -1.40 -19.27
N SER A 84 -0.97 -2.26 -20.01
CA SER A 84 -1.37 -2.65 -21.37
C SER A 84 -2.57 -3.63 -21.49
N GLU A 85 -3.05 -4.23 -20.38
CA GLU A 85 -4.21 -5.16 -20.33
C GLU A 85 -4.95 -5.06 -18.96
N ASP A 86 -6.25 -5.41 -18.90
CA ASP A 86 -7.10 -5.33 -17.69
C ASP A 86 -6.52 -6.06 -16.46
N ASN A 87 -5.73 -7.12 -16.66
CA ASN A 87 -5.10 -7.90 -15.59
C ASN A 87 -4.06 -7.09 -14.76
N HIS A 88 -3.59 -5.97 -15.27
CA HIS A 88 -2.51 -5.21 -14.65
C HIS A 88 -3.00 -4.08 -13.73
N ILE A 89 -4.28 -3.72 -13.80
CA ILE A 89 -4.92 -2.85 -12.80
C ILE A 89 -4.84 -3.52 -11.42
N CYS A 90 -5.01 -4.86 -11.38
CA CYS A 90 -4.83 -5.64 -10.15
C CYS A 90 -3.40 -5.49 -9.58
N GLN A 91 -2.38 -5.42 -10.42
CA GLN A 91 -0.99 -5.23 -9.98
C GLN A 91 -0.80 -3.88 -9.32
N ILE A 92 -1.37 -2.82 -9.90
CA ILE A 92 -1.30 -1.47 -9.34
C ILE A 92 -2.01 -1.42 -7.98
N PHE A 93 -3.22 -1.99 -7.87
CA PHE A 93 -3.94 -2.03 -6.60
C PHE A 93 -3.20 -2.85 -5.54
N ILE A 94 -2.57 -3.96 -5.92
CA ILE A 94 -1.73 -4.74 -5.01
C ILE A 94 -0.50 -3.94 -4.58
N SER A 95 0.17 -3.25 -5.49
CA SER A 95 1.31 -2.39 -5.15
C SER A 95 0.92 -1.28 -4.19
N ILE A 96 -0.22 -0.61 -4.43
CA ILE A 96 -0.74 0.41 -3.51
C ILE A 96 -1.08 -0.20 -2.16
N LEU A 97 -1.74 -1.36 -2.13
CA LEU A 97 -2.04 -2.08 -0.88
C LEU A 97 -0.77 -2.45 -0.12
N MET A 98 0.25 -2.96 -0.82
CA MET A 98 1.53 -3.34 -0.22
C MET A 98 2.23 -2.12 0.38
N PHE A 99 2.28 -1.02 -0.36
CA PHE A 99 2.82 0.25 0.13
C PHE A 99 2.10 0.71 1.39
N GLN A 100 0.77 0.83 1.33
CA GLN A 100 -0.04 1.32 2.45
C GLN A 100 0.07 0.44 3.68
N THR A 101 0.10 -0.89 3.49
CA THR A 101 0.31 -1.86 4.58
C THR A 101 1.69 -1.69 5.21
N GLY A 102 2.74 -1.61 4.39
CA GLY A 102 4.12 -1.43 4.87
C GLY A 102 4.28 -0.13 5.65
N LEU A 103 3.77 0.99 5.12
CA LEU A 103 3.80 2.28 5.78
C LEU A 103 3.09 2.26 7.14
N GLY A 104 1.89 1.69 7.19
CA GLY A 104 1.15 1.58 8.45
C GLY A 104 1.87 0.72 9.49
N LEU A 105 2.49 -0.40 9.09
CA LEU A 105 3.27 -1.22 10.03
C LEU A 105 4.52 -0.49 10.53
N ILE A 106 5.19 0.30 9.67
CA ILE A 106 6.31 1.14 10.08
C ILE A 106 5.84 2.22 11.06
N GLN A 107 4.69 2.86 10.81
CA GLN A 107 4.09 3.81 11.75
C GLN A 107 3.84 3.17 13.12
N ASN A 108 3.36 1.91 13.16
CA ASN A 108 3.16 1.18 14.41
C ASN A 108 4.46 0.97 15.18
N ILE A 109 5.54 0.59 14.50
CA ILE A 109 6.86 0.37 15.11
C ILE A 109 7.43 1.69 15.65
N LEU A 110 7.24 2.79 14.91
CA LEU A 110 7.74 4.11 15.29
C LEU A 110 6.84 4.84 16.29
N GLY A 111 5.62 4.33 16.54
CA GLY A 111 4.65 4.95 17.44
C GLY A 111 4.20 6.35 17.00
N ARG A 112 4.34 6.68 15.71
CA ARG A 112 3.99 8.01 15.18
C ARG A 112 3.54 7.95 13.71
N PRO A 113 2.68 8.88 13.26
CA PRO A 113 2.35 9.05 11.85
C PRO A 113 3.58 9.52 11.05
N ILE A 114 3.65 9.12 9.79
CA ILE A 114 4.78 9.39 8.89
C ILE A 114 4.23 9.89 7.56
N GLY A 115 4.77 11.01 7.06
CA GLY A 115 4.43 11.61 5.77
C GLY A 115 3.73 12.96 5.90
N ILE A 116 3.92 13.84 4.92
CA ILE A 116 3.58 15.27 4.95
C ILE A 116 2.11 15.55 5.35
N LEU A 117 1.16 14.77 4.84
CA LEU A 117 -0.26 14.94 5.21
C LEU A 117 -0.55 14.47 6.65
N ALA A 118 0.17 13.46 7.13
CA ALA A 118 0.02 12.93 8.48
C ALA A 118 0.83 13.75 9.52
N GLU A 119 1.89 14.44 9.10
CA GLU A 119 2.65 15.36 9.95
C GLU A 119 1.85 16.60 10.34
N SER A 120 0.91 17.04 9.49
CA SER A 120 -0.02 18.12 9.86
C SER A 120 -0.85 17.78 11.11
N ILE A 121 -1.12 16.49 11.34
CA ILE A 121 -1.81 15.97 12.51
C ILE A 121 -0.87 15.88 13.71
N ASN A 122 0.43 15.69 13.52
CA ASN A 122 1.41 15.73 14.61
C ASN A 122 1.55 17.13 15.23
N ILE A 123 1.18 18.19 14.49
CA ILE A 123 1.15 19.55 15.05
C ILE A 123 0.04 19.68 16.09
N THR A 124 -1.11 19.03 15.86
CA THR A 124 -2.24 19.06 16.79
C THR A 124 -2.18 17.95 17.84
N ASN A 125 -1.62 16.78 17.51
CA ASN A 125 -1.45 15.62 18.39
C ASN A 125 -0.06 14.96 18.13
N PRO A 126 1.02 15.44 18.77
CA PRO A 126 2.40 15.06 18.46
C PRO A 126 2.75 13.60 18.72
N GLU A 127 2.00 12.91 19.55
CA GLU A 127 2.15 11.47 19.81
C GLU A 127 1.22 10.60 18.95
N GLY A 128 0.52 11.20 17.96
CA GLY A 128 -0.36 10.47 17.04
C GLY A 128 -1.64 9.93 17.68
N TYR A 129 -1.93 10.30 18.93
CA TYR A 129 -3.18 9.98 19.61
C TYR A 129 -4.33 10.75 18.97
N THR A 130 -4.94 10.13 17.97
CA THR A 130 -6.08 10.67 17.23
C THR A 130 -7.30 9.84 17.57
N ALA A 131 -7.78 10.00 18.80
CA ALA A 131 -9.14 9.66 19.13
C ALA A 131 -9.58 10.56 20.28
N SER A 132 -10.70 11.26 20.06
CA SER A 132 -11.59 11.81 21.08
C SER A 132 -12.24 10.71 21.94
N GLU A 133 -11.57 9.58 22.13
CA GLU A 133 -12.00 8.42 22.91
C GLU A 133 -10.91 8.18 23.95
N ASP A 134 -11.30 8.02 25.21
CA ASP A 134 -10.53 8.01 26.48
C ASP A 134 -9.28 7.09 26.60
N ILE A 135 -8.68 6.64 25.50
CA ILE A 135 -7.59 5.68 25.49
C ILE A 135 -6.42 6.26 24.69
N ASN A 136 -5.32 6.56 25.37
CA ASN A 136 -4.02 6.92 24.79
C ASN A 136 -3.46 5.74 23.99
N LEU A 137 -4.01 5.50 22.81
CA LEU A 137 -3.64 4.38 21.94
C LEU A 137 -3.27 4.93 20.57
N PHE A 138 -2.04 4.63 20.14
CA PHE A 138 -1.60 4.99 18.80
C PHE A 138 -2.32 4.12 17.75
N ARG A 139 -2.85 4.77 16.72
CA ARG A 139 -3.60 4.12 15.64
C ARG A 139 -2.94 4.43 14.31
N ILE A 140 -2.62 3.41 13.53
CA ILE A 140 -1.95 3.61 12.25
C ILE A 140 -2.91 4.19 11.21
N THR A 141 -2.40 5.07 10.35
CA THR A 141 -3.22 5.80 9.37
C THR A 141 -2.66 5.72 7.95
N GLY A 142 -1.48 5.15 7.74
CA GLY A 142 -0.83 5.13 6.43
C GLY A 142 -0.61 6.55 5.90
N THR A 143 -0.93 6.79 4.63
CA THR A 143 -0.93 8.16 4.08
C THR A 143 -2.22 8.92 4.35
N PHE A 144 -3.19 8.31 5.05
CA PHE A 144 -4.46 8.95 5.36
C PHE A 144 -4.34 9.69 6.69
N GLY A 145 -5.14 10.74 6.84
CA GLY A 145 -5.23 11.49 8.10
C GLY A 145 -6.11 10.82 9.17
N HIS A 146 -6.68 9.64 8.89
CA HIS A 146 -7.64 9.01 9.79
C HIS A 146 -7.58 7.48 9.72
N PRO A 147 -7.52 6.77 10.88
CA PRO A 147 -7.34 5.32 10.93
C PRO A 147 -8.50 4.54 10.31
N ASN A 148 -9.74 5.01 10.45
CA ASN A 148 -10.91 4.34 9.83
C ASN A 148 -10.88 4.43 8.29
N PHE A 149 -10.42 5.54 7.69
CA PHE A 149 -10.32 5.65 6.24
C PHE A 149 -9.25 4.73 5.69
N TYR A 150 -8.11 4.69 6.38
CA TYR A 150 -7.04 3.74 6.08
C TYR A 150 -7.52 2.28 6.18
N ALA A 151 -8.23 1.91 7.24
CA ALA A 151 -8.77 0.56 7.42
C ALA A 151 -9.74 0.17 6.29
N SER A 152 -10.68 1.05 5.93
CA SER A 152 -11.61 0.85 4.81
C SER A 152 -10.87 0.69 3.49
N PHE A 153 -9.84 1.50 3.26
CA PHE A 153 -9.01 1.41 2.07
C PHE A 153 -8.30 0.06 1.95
N LEU A 154 -7.67 -0.40 3.04
CA LEU A 154 -7.04 -1.72 3.09
C LEU A 154 -8.05 -2.85 2.82
N LEU A 155 -9.25 -2.76 3.41
CA LEU A 155 -10.31 -3.75 3.21
C LEU A 155 -10.80 -3.84 1.78
N VAL A 156 -10.99 -2.70 1.11
CA VAL A 156 -11.44 -2.65 -0.29
C VAL A 156 -10.39 -3.27 -1.22
N LEU A 157 -9.11 -3.07 -0.93
CA LEU A 157 -8.03 -3.59 -1.77
C LEU A 157 -7.60 -5.02 -1.41
N TYR A 158 -7.89 -5.51 -0.21
CA TYR A 158 -7.48 -6.84 0.25
C TYR A 158 -7.89 -8.00 -0.69
N PRO A 159 -9.12 -8.04 -1.26
CA PRO A 159 -9.53 -9.11 -2.17
C PRO A 159 -8.63 -9.28 -3.40
N PHE A 160 -7.98 -8.20 -3.88
CA PHE A 160 -7.11 -8.27 -5.05
C PHE A 160 -5.92 -9.22 -4.84
N LEU A 161 -5.44 -9.42 -3.61
CA LEU A 161 -4.38 -10.39 -3.30
C LEU A 161 -4.78 -11.86 -3.59
N PHE A 162 -6.07 -12.16 -3.61
CA PHE A 162 -6.59 -13.51 -3.90
C PHE A 162 -6.90 -13.71 -5.37
N PHE A 163 -7.36 -12.65 -6.05
CA PHE A 163 -7.64 -12.70 -7.50
C PHE A 163 -6.39 -12.66 -8.36
N TYR A 164 -5.28 -12.13 -7.81
CA TYR A 164 -4.03 -12.06 -8.55
C TYR A 164 -3.33 -13.43 -8.62
N LYS A 165 -3.43 -14.05 -9.80
CA LYS A 165 -2.82 -15.35 -10.12
C LYS A 165 -1.32 -15.22 -10.33
N SER A 166 -0.58 -15.03 -9.24
CA SER A 166 0.89 -15.05 -9.24
C SER A 166 1.42 -15.94 -8.13
N ASN A 167 2.45 -16.72 -8.44
CA ASN A 167 3.14 -17.58 -7.47
C ASN A 167 4.22 -16.81 -6.67
N ASN A 168 4.11 -15.47 -6.62
CA ASN A 168 5.10 -14.62 -5.97
C ASN A 168 4.98 -14.75 -4.43
N LYS A 169 6.07 -15.19 -3.78
CA LYS A 169 6.17 -15.35 -2.33
C LYS A 169 5.88 -14.05 -1.58
N ILE A 170 6.26 -12.90 -2.13
CA ILE A 170 6.03 -11.58 -1.52
C ILE A 170 4.52 -11.36 -1.33
N ILE A 171 3.72 -11.65 -2.36
CA ILE A 171 2.27 -11.51 -2.31
C ILE A 171 1.68 -12.47 -1.28
N GLY A 172 2.25 -13.68 -1.15
CA GLY A 172 1.92 -14.63 -0.09
C GLY A 172 2.12 -14.06 1.31
N VAL A 173 3.22 -13.33 1.55
CA VAL A 173 3.48 -12.66 2.84
C VAL A 173 2.44 -11.56 3.12
N PHE A 174 2.12 -10.74 2.11
CA PHE A 174 1.16 -9.65 2.28
C PHE A 174 -0.28 -10.10 2.57
N LYS A 175 -0.65 -11.34 2.23
CA LYS A 175 -1.93 -11.93 2.67
C LYS A 175 -2.08 -11.99 4.19
N TYR A 176 -0.96 -12.07 4.92
CA TYR A 176 -0.92 -12.09 6.38
C TYR A 176 -0.60 -10.72 6.99
N LEU A 177 0.18 -9.87 6.31
CA LEU A 177 0.52 -8.53 6.82
C LEU A 177 -0.66 -7.54 6.77
N VAL A 178 -1.51 -7.60 5.74
CA VAL A 178 -2.66 -6.69 5.63
C VAL A 178 -3.64 -6.87 6.80
N PRO A 179 -4.03 -8.10 7.21
CA PRO A 179 -4.82 -8.32 8.42
C PRO A 179 -4.21 -7.71 9.68
N VAL A 180 -2.89 -7.87 9.85
CA VAL A 180 -2.15 -7.29 10.98
C VAL A 180 -2.25 -5.77 10.97
N ALA A 181 -2.07 -5.13 9.82
CA ALA A 181 -2.28 -3.68 9.69
C ALA A 181 -3.72 -3.27 10.03
N ILE A 182 -4.74 -4.00 9.56
CA ILE A 182 -6.16 -3.73 9.90
C ILE A 182 -6.38 -3.78 11.41
N VAL A 183 -5.76 -4.72 12.14
CA VAL A 183 -5.85 -4.79 13.60
C VAL A 183 -5.31 -3.51 14.25
N PHE A 184 -4.13 -3.04 13.84
CA PHE A 184 -3.52 -1.83 14.39
C PHE A 184 -4.23 -0.51 14.04
N THR A 185 -5.24 -0.53 13.16
CA THR A 185 -6.13 0.63 12.95
C THR A 185 -7.12 0.82 14.10
N TYR A 186 -7.34 -0.22 14.91
CA TYR A 186 -8.37 -0.27 15.97
C TYR A 186 -9.77 0.13 15.49
N SER A 187 -10.07 -0.07 14.21
CA SER A 187 -11.38 0.19 13.65
C SER A 187 -12.31 -1.01 13.86
N ARG A 188 -13.19 -0.93 14.87
CA ARG A 188 -14.15 -2.00 15.22
C ARG A 188 -14.98 -2.44 14.02
N VAL A 189 -15.45 -1.49 13.22
CA VAL A 189 -16.23 -1.75 12.01
C VAL A 189 -15.38 -2.52 10.99
N ALA A 190 -14.13 -2.11 10.78
CA ALA A 190 -13.23 -2.81 9.88
C ALA A 190 -12.94 -4.25 10.35
N TRP A 191 -12.80 -4.48 11.65
CA TRP A 191 -12.60 -5.82 12.21
C TRP A 191 -13.78 -6.75 11.94
N VAL A 192 -15.01 -6.25 12.12
CA VAL A 192 -16.23 -7.03 11.83
C VAL A 192 -16.30 -7.38 10.34
N ILE A 193 -16.11 -6.40 9.46
CA ILE A 193 -16.11 -6.62 8.01
C ILE A 193 -15.02 -7.61 7.60
N PHE A 194 -13.82 -7.47 8.16
CA PHE A 194 -12.71 -8.39 7.92
C PHE A 194 -13.04 -9.82 8.35
N ALA A 195 -13.61 -9.99 9.55
CA ALA A 195 -14.01 -11.30 10.06
C ALA A 195 -15.06 -11.96 9.16
N LEU A 196 -16.06 -11.21 8.71
CA LEU A 196 -17.07 -11.70 7.76
C LEU A 196 -16.42 -12.14 6.43
N PHE A 197 -15.47 -11.35 5.91
CA PHE A 197 -14.74 -11.71 4.69
C PHE A 197 -13.95 -13.03 4.85
N ILE A 198 -13.26 -13.22 5.98
CA ILE A 198 -12.53 -14.46 6.26
C ILE A 198 -13.48 -15.66 6.39
N VAL A 199 -14.61 -15.51 7.09
CA VAL A 199 -15.63 -16.56 7.21
C VAL A 199 -16.17 -16.95 5.84
N TYR A 200 -16.46 -15.97 4.97
CA TYR A 200 -16.90 -16.22 3.59
C TYR A 200 -15.85 -17.00 2.78
N GLN A 201 -14.57 -16.59 2.85
CA GLN A 201 -13.47 -17.29 2.16
C GLN A 201 -13.29 -18.73 2.64
N LEU A 202 -13.40 -18.96 3.96
CA LEU A 202 -13.39 -20.31 4.52
C LEU A 202 -14.58 -21.11 4.01
N PHE A 203 -15.79 -20.56 4.05
CA PHE A 203 -16.99 -21.23 3.57
C PHE A 203 -16.85 -21.65 2.10
N GLU A 204 -16.45 -20.76 1.20
CA GLU A 204 -16.24 -21.08 -0.22
C GLU A 204 -15.17 -22.17 -0.42
N LYS A 205 -14.07 -22.14 0.34
CA LYS A 205 -13.03 -23.18 0.30
C LYS A 205 -13.55 -24.56 0.73
N TYR A 206 -14.50 -24.61 1.67
CA TYR A 206 -15.07 -25.86 2.22
C TYR A 206 -16.39 -26.27 1.53
N LYS A 207 -17.02 -25.40 0.75
CA LYS A 207 -18.24 -25.71 -0.04
C LYS A 207 -18.04 -26.86 -1.04
N GLY A 208 -16.81 -27.04 -1.54
CA GLY A 208 -16.42 -28.15 -2.41
C GLY A 208 -15.87 -29.40 -1.70
N LYS A 209 -15.65 -29.34 -0.38
CA LYS A 209 -15.21 -30.47 0.45
C LYS A 209 -16.31 -30.73 1.46
N GLY A 210 -17.32 -31.51 1.06
CA GLY A 210 -18.55 -31.79 1.79
C GLY A 210 -18.48 -31.48 3.28
N PHE A 211 -19.27 -30.49 3.70
CA PHE A 211 -19.37 -29.99 5.08
C PHE A 211 -19.80 -31.14 6.01
N CYS A 212 -18.84 -31.95 6.46
CA CYS A 212 -19.04 -33.15 7.25
C CYS A 212 -19.14 -32.81 8.75
N LEU A 213 -19.88 -31.75 9.10
CA LEU A 213 -19.99 -31.29 10.48
C LEU A 213 -21.40 -31.44 11.08
N PHE A 214 -22.38 -31.94 10.32
CA PHE A 214 -23.69 -32.32 10.86
C PHE A 214 -24.24 -33.57 10.15
N LYS A 215 -23.56 -34.71 10.31
CA LYS A 215 -24.24 -36.01 10.15
C LYS A 215 -24.78 -36.39 11.52
N ILE A 216 -25.94 -35.83 11.87
CA ILE A 216 -26.72 -36.30 13.02
C ILE A 216 -27.08 -37.76 12.67
N GLU A 217 -26.43 -38.71 13.33
CA GLU A 217 -26.89 -40.08 13.37
C GLU A 217 -28.32 -40.07 13.93
N LYS A 218 -29.33 -40.16 13.07
CA LYS A 218 -30.62 -40.71 13.46
C LYS A 218 -30.40 -42.18 13.78
N LYS A 219 -29.89 -42.46 14.98
CA LYS A 219 -29.98 -43.79 15.58
C LYS A 219 -31.45 -44.17 15.63
N LYS A 220 -31.73 -45.32 15.04
CA LYS A 220 -33.00 -46.04 15.04
C LYS A 220 -33.64 -45.98 16.44
N LEU A 221 -34.85 -45.46 16.50
CA LEU A 221 -35.78 -45.67 17.60
C LEU A 221 -37.13 -45.94 16.94
N PHE A 222 -37.39 -47.21 16.64
CA PHE A 222 -38.71 -47.84 16.53
C PHE A 222 -38.51 -49.33 16.19
N VAL A 223 -38.39 -50.15 17.24
CA VAL A 223 -38.93 -51.52 17.35
C VAL A 223 -39.13 -51.76 18.86
N ILE A 224 -40.35 -51.55 19.36
CA ILE A 224 -41.22 -52.56 20.01
C ILE A 224 -42.65 -52.12 19.67
#